data_AF-Q61953-F1
#
_entry.id   AF-Q61953-F1
#
_cell.length_a   1.000
_cell.length_b   1.000
_cell.length_c   1.000
_cell.angle_alpha   90.00
_cell.angle_beta   90.00
_cell.angle_gamma   90.00
#
_symmetry.space_group_name_H-M   'P 1'
#
loop_
_entity.id
_entity.type
_entity.pdbx_description
1 polymer ?
#
loop_
_entity_poly.entity_id
_entity_poly.type
_entity_poly.pdbx_seq_one_letter_code
_entity_poly.pdbx_strand_id
1 'polypeptide(L)'
;KYTMDPELPQFIQAKVNAINMSDAHYKADWKKTLAKGYDLRPDAIPIVAAKSSRNIASDCKYKEAYEKARGKQIGFLSLQDDPKLVHYMNVAKIQSDREYKKGYEASKTRYHTPLDMFSVTAAKKSQEVATNSNYRQPYHNYTLLPDALNVEHSRNAMQIQSDNLYKSDFTHWMKGIGWVPIDSLEVEKAKKAGEILSERKYRQHPEKLKFTYSMDTMEQALNKTNKLTMDKRLYTEKWNKDKTSIHVMPDTPDILLSRVNQITMSDKLYKAGWEEEKKKGYDLKPDAIAIKAAKASRDIASDYKYKQAYEQAKGKHIAFRSLEDDPKLVHFMQVAKIQSDREYKKGYEKSKTSFHTPVDMFSVVAAKKSQEVATNANYRNIIHTYNMLPDAMSFELAKNMMQIQSDNQYKADYADFMKGIGWL
;
A
#
# COMPACT_ATOMS: atom_id res chain seq x y z
N LYS A 1 110.48 12.91 -41.10
CA LYS A 1 109.22 12.99 -40.33
C LYS A 1 108.25 13.86 -41.12
N TYR A 2 107.19 13.29 -41.68
CA TYR A 2 106.17 14.07 -42.38
C TYR A 2 105.26 14.74 -41.36
N THR A 3 105.21 16.06 -41.35
CA THR A 3 104.26 16.85 -40.57
C THR A 3 103.11 17.24 -41.48
N MET A 4 101.92 16.69 -41.23
CA MET A 4 100.70 17.09 -41.93
C MET A 4 100.19 18.40 -41.33
N ASP A 5 99.77 19.31 -42.20
CA ASP A 5 99.29 20.64 -41.81
C ASP A 5 97.90 20.52 -41.13
N PRO A 6 97.73 20.98 -39.87
CA PRO A 6 96.46 20.91 -39.16
C PRO A 6 95.33 21.74 -39.79
N GLU A 7 95.64 22.61 -40.77
CA GLU A 7 94.68 23.43 -41.51
C GLU A 7 94.10 22.72 -42.76
N LEU A 8 94.36 21.41 -42.95
CA LEU A 8 93.74 20.67 -44.06
C LEU A 8 92.19 20.69 -43.95
N PRO A 9 91.46 20.92 -45.06
CA PRO A 9 89.99 21.01 -45.05
C PRO A 9 89.29 19.80 -44.41
N GLN A 10 89.88 18.62 -44.53
CA GLN A 10 89.37 17.37 -43.95
C GLN A 10 89.45 17.36 -42.41
N PHE A 11 90.52 17.94 -41.83
CA PHE A 11 90.66 18.07 -40.38
C PHE A 11 89.77 19.17 -39.81
N ILE A 12 89.58 20.26 -40.55
CA ILE A 12 88.62 21.30 -40.20
C ILE A 12 87.20 20.72 -40.18
N GLN A 13 86.82 19.95 -41.20
CA GLN A 13 85.50 19.32 -41.27
C GLN A 13 85.29 18.26 -40.17
N ALA A 14 86.32 17.48 -39.83
CA ALA A 14 86.26 16.54 -38.71
C ALA A 14 86.09 17.27 -37.36
N LYS A 15 86.77 18.41 -37.14
CA LYS A 15 86.59 19.25 -35.94
C LYS A 15 85.18 19.82 -35.85
N VAL A 16 84.65 20.36 -36.95
CA VAL A 16 83.28 20.90 -36.99
C VAL A 16 82.25 19.79 -36.72
N ASN A 17 82.44 18.60 -37.31
CA ASN A 17 81.58 17.45 -37.06
C ASN A 17 81.65 16.97 -35.60
N ALA A 18 82.84 16.97 -35.00
CA ALA A 18 83.01 16.63 -33.58
C ALA A 18 82.34 17.64 -32.64
N ILE A 19 82.38 18.93 -32.96
CA ILE A 19 81.66 19.98 -32.22
C ILE A 19 80.14 19.80 -32.37
N ASN A 20 79.66 19.46 -33.57
CA ASN A 20 78.24 19.24 -33.83
C ASN A 20 77.69 17.96 -33.18
N MET A 21 78.51 16.91 -33.03
CA MET A 21 78.13 15.66 -32.35
C MET A 21 78.41 15.69 -30.83
N SER A 22 79.02 16.76 -30.33
CA SER A 22 79.37 16.89 -28.91
C SER A 22 78.15 17.20 -28.07
N ASP A 23 77.81 16.25 -27.20
CA ASP A 23 76.73 16.35 -26.24
C ASP A 23 76.93 17.54 -25.26
N ALA A 24 78.19 17.90 -24.98
CA ALA A 24 78.55 19.04 -24.13
C ALA A 24 78.28 20.39 -24.81
N HIS A 25 78.61 20.53 -26.10
CA HIS A 25 78.34 21.75 -26.86
C HIS A 25 76.83 21.95 -27.07
N TYR A 26 76.10 20.87 -27.39
CA TYR A 26 74.65 20.90 -27.47
C TYR A 26 74.00 21.36 -26.16
N LYS A 27 74.41 20.78 -25.02
CA LYS A 27 73.91 21.19 -23.69
C LYS A 27 74.26 22.63 -23.35
N ALA A 28 75.44 23.12 -23.74
CA ALA A 28 75.85 24.50 -23.49
C ALA A 28 75.06 25.51 -24.33
N ASP A 29 74.84 25.23 -25.61
CA ASP A 29 74.07 26.11 -26.49
C ASP A 29 72.57 26.11 -26.14
N TRP A 30 72.04 24.95 -25.75
CA TRP A 30 70.69 24.83 -25.18
C TRP A 30 70.52 25.64 -23.88
N LYS A 31 71.54 25.66 -23.00
CA LYS A 31 71.52 26.53 -21.82
C LYS A 31 71.54 28.01 -22.19
N LYS A 32 72.29 28.41 -23.23
CA LYS A 32 72.32 29.79 -23.72
C LYS A 32 70.97 30.23 -24.30
N THR A 33 70.27 29.35 -25.02
CA THR A 33 68.93 29.66 -25.55
C THR A 33 67.90 29.76 -24.43
N LEU A 34 67.99 28.91 -23.40
CA LEU A 34 67.14 29.00 -22.21
C LEU A 34 67.32 30.35 -21.47
N ALA A 35 68.56 30.84 -21.38
CA ALA A 35 68.90 32.07 -20.68
C ALA A 35 68.44 33.35 -21.40
N LYS A 36 68.20 33.30 -22.72
CA LYS A 36 67.73 34.47 -23.49
C LYS A 36 66.31 34.91 -23.13
N GLY A 37 65.52 34.07 -22.44
CA GLY A 37 64.16 34.40 -22.00
C GLY A 37 63.18 34.66 -23.16
N TYR A 38 61.93 34.99 -22.82
CA TYR A 38 60.91 35.41 -23.79
C TYR A 38 60.54 36.88 -23.53
N ASP A 39 60.57 37.72 -24.57
CA ASP A 39 60.13 39.12 -24.50
C ASP A 39 58.59 39.19 -24.71
N LEU A 40 57.84 39.20 -23.61
CA LEU A 40 56.37 39.26 -23.62
C LEU A 40 55.90 40.72 -23.48
N ARG A 41 55.32 41.26 -24.56
CA ARG A 41 54.81 42.63 -24.58
C ARG A 41 53.62 42.82 -23.62
N PRO A 42 53.45 44.00 -22.98
CA PRO A 42 52.39 44.26 -21.99
C PRO A 42 50.94 44.15 -22.49
N ASP A 43 50.76 44.16 -23.81
CA ASP A 43 49.50 44.03 -24.55
C ASP A 43 49.26 42.61 -25.07
N ALA A 44 50.16 41.66 -24.82
CA ALA A 44 49.98 40.27 -25.17
C ALA A 44 48.67 39.72 -24.56
N ILE A 45 47.91 38.96 -25.37
CA ILE A 45 46.60 38.40 -25.01
C ILE A 45 46.59 37.72 -23.62
N PRO A 46 47.61 36.92 -23.23
CA PRO A 46 47.66 36.33 -21.88
C PRO A 46 47.73 37.36 -20.75
N ILE A 47 48.41 38.49 -20.95
CA ILE A 47 48.56 39.57 -19.96
C ILE A 47 47.27 40.39 -19.87
N VAL A 48 46.62 40.68 -21.01
CA VAL A 48 45.31 41.37 -21.03
C VAL A 48 44.21 40.49 -20.41
N ALA A 49 44.22 39.19 -20.71
CA ALA A 49 43.35 38.21 -20.08
C ALA A 49 43.61 38.13 -18.56
N ALA A 50 44.87 38.15 -18.12
CA ALA A 50 45.20 38.18 -16.69
C ALA A 50 44.73 39.46 -16.00
N LYS A 51 44.86 40.64 -16.64
CA LYS A 51 44.39 41.93 -16.10
C LYS A 51 42.86 42.00 -16.00
N SER A 52 42.14 41.53 -17.02
CA SER A 52 40.67 41.45 -17.00
C SER A 52 40.19 40.44 -15.97
N SER A 53 40.83 39.28 -15.89
CA SER A 53 40.57 38.27 -14.85
C SER A 53 40.84 38.81 -13.45
N ARG A 54 41.88 39.62 -13.24
CA ARG A 54 42.14 40.32 -11.98
C ARG A 54 41.01 41.29 -11.61
N ASN A 55 40.48 42.03 -12.57
CA ASN A 55 39.37 42.96 -12.35
C ASN A 55 38.02 42.24 -12.10
N ILE A 56 37.85 41.03 -12.64
CA ILE A 56 36.70 40.15 -12.37
C ILE A 56 36.86 39.48 -10.99
N ALA A 57 38.09 39.11 -10.62
CA ALA A 57 38.45 38.48 -9.36
C ALA A 57 38.54 39.47 -8.17
N SER A 58 38.53 40.79 -8.40
CA SER A 58 38.67 41.76 -7.33
C SER A 58 37.36 41.95 -6.55
N ASP A 59 37.35 41.36 -5.35
CA ASP A 59 36.35 41.41 -4.28
C ASP A 59 35.81 42.83 -3.95
N CYS A 60 36.56 43.89 -4.28
CA CYS A 60 36.21 45.27 -3.95
C CYS A 60 34.94 45.76 -4.66
N LYS A 61 34.75 45.42 -5.94
CA LYS A 61 33.57 45.89 -6.70
C LYS A 61 32.27 45.23 -6.27
N TYR A 62 32.35 43.96 -5.85
CA TYR A 62 31.21 43.23 -5.30
C TYR A 62 30.83 43.76 -3.91
N LYS A 63 31.83 44.00 -3.05
CA LYS A 63 31.60 44.59 -1.71
C LYS A 63 31.03 46.01 -1.78
N GLU A 64 31.50 46.86 -2.69
CA GLU A 64 30.91 48.18 -2.93
C GLU A 64 29.42 48.12 -3.34
N ALA A 65 29.06 47.16 -4.21
CA ALA A 65 27.66 46.97 -4.63
C ALA A 65 26.78 46.42 -3.49
N TYR A 66 27.32 45.50 -2.70
CA TYR A 66 26.64 44.93 -1.52
C TYR A 66 26.40 45.98 -0.43
N GLU A 67 27.40 46.84 -0.15
CA GLU A 67 27.25 47.93 0.81
C GLU A 67 26.23 48.98 0.35
N LYS A 68 26.20 49.33 -0.95
CA LYS A 68 25.16 50.19 -1.53
C LYS A 68 23.73 49.61 -1.45
N ALA A 69 23.61 48.29 -1.35
CA ALA A 69 22.32 47.60 -1.25
C ALA A 69 21.86 47.38 0.21
N ARG A 70 22.78 47.40 1.18
CA ARG A 70 22.49 47.14 2.59
C ARG A 70 21.86 48.38 3.23
N GLY A 71 20.58 48.29 3.62
CA GLY A 71 19.89 49.34 4.38
C GLY A 71 18.64 49.94 3.74
N LYS A 72 18.25 49.52 2.52
CA LYS A 72 16.96 49.93 1.94
C LYS A 72 15.82 49.12 2.57
N GLN A 73 15.26 49.59 3.67
CA GLN A 73 13.91 49.16 4.09
C GLN A 73 12.91 49.77 3.11
N ILE A 74 12.36 48.94 2.22
CA ILE A 74 11.17 49.32 1.46
C ILE A 74 9.99 49.14 2.42
N GLY A 75 9.66 50.19 3.17
CA GLY A 75 8.39 50.25 3.87
C GLY A 75 7.27 50.21 2.82
N PHE A 76 6.34 49.27 2.96
CA PHE A 76 5.17 49.21 2.10
C PHE A 76 4.03 50.04 2.71
N LEU A 77 3.24 50.70 1.85
CA LEU A 77 2.23 51.69 2.28
C LEU A 77 0.94 51.00 2.73
N SER A 78 0.60 49.86 2.13
CA SER A 78 -0.58 49.04 2.45
C SER A 78 -0.20 47.56 2.57
N LEU A 79 -0.90 46.81 3.42
CA LEU A 79 -0.65 45.37 3.61
C LEU A 79 -0.83 44.56 2.30
N GLN A 80 -1.52 45.14 1.31
CA GLN A 80 -1.76 44.60 -0.01
C GLN A 80 -0.52 44.65 -0.92
N ASP A 81 0.45 45.50 -0.60
CA ASP A 81 1.65 45.71 -1.42
C ASP A 81 2.71 44.62 -1.24
N ASP A 82 2.61 43.79 -0.19
CA ASP A 82 3.44 42.60 0.00
C ASP A 82 2.66 41.32 -0.34
N PRO A 83 2.96 40.66 -1.48
CA PRO A 83 2.31 39.42 -1.90
C PRO A 83 2.36 38.31 -0.85
N LYS A 84 3.38 38.29 0.02
CA LYS A 84 3.55 37.27 1.05
C LYS A 84 2.59 37.48 2.21
N LEU A 85 2.39 38.72 2.64
CA LEU A 85 1.42 39.07 3.68
C LEU A 85 -0.01 38.84 3.20
N VAL A 86 -0.32 39.20 1.95
CA VAL A 86 -1.61 38.89 1.31
C VAL A 86 -1.84 37.37 1.28
N HIS A 87 -0.82 36.58 0.93
CA HIS A 87 -0.90 35.13 0.95
C HIS A 87 -1.23 34.57 2.35
N TYR A 88 -0.54 35.03 3.40
CA TYR A 88 -0.82 34.58 4.78
C TYR A 88 -2.24 34.94 5.23
N MET A 89 -2.74 36.12 4.87
CA MET A 89 -4.11 36.53 5.16
C MET A 89 -5.14 35.60 4.48
N ASN A 90 -4.88 35.20 3.23
CA ASN A 90 -5.74 34.27 2.51
C ASN A 90 -5.70 32.85 3.11
N VAL A 91 -4.52 32.37 3.52
CA VAL A 91 -4.37 31.08 4.20
C VAL A 91 -5.13 31.06 5.53
N ALA A 92 -5.08 32.14 6.31
CA ALA A 92 -5.82 32.25 7.56
C ALA A 92 -7.35 32.17 7.35
N LYS A 93 -7.88 32.84 6.31
CA LYS A 93 -9.29 32.74 5.92
C LYS A 93 -9.70 31.31 5.55
N ILE A 94 -8.89 30.64 4.71
CA ILE A 94 -9.14 29.25 4.30
C ILE A 94 -9.15 28.30 5.52
N GLN A 95 -8.26 28.51 6.48
CA GLN A 95 -8.19 27.69 7.69
C GLN A 95 -9.44 27.87 8.57
N SER A 96 -9.91 29.12 8.76
CA SER A 96 -11.16 29.42 9.47
C SER A 96 -12.36 28.75 8.80
N ASP A 97 -12.49 28.90 7.47
CA ASP A 97 -13.58 28.30 6.70
C ASP A 97 -13.61 26.76 6.80
N ARG A 98 -12.44 26.14 6.87
CA ARG A 98 -12.31 24.68 7.05
C ARG A 98 -12.77 24.24 8.43
N GLU A 99 -12.39 24.96 9.48
CA GLU A 99 -12.80 24.68 10.86
C GLU A 99 -14.31 24.87 11.05
N TYR A 100 -14.87 25.94 10.45
CA TYR A 100 -16.31 26.18 10.41
C TYR A 100 -17.05 25.01 9.74
N LYS A 101 -16.63 24.59 8.53
CA LYS A 101 -17.24 23.46 7.83
C LYS A 101 -17.15 22.18 8.63
N LYS A 102 -16.01 21.90 9.29
CA LYS A 102 -15.85 20.72 10.15
C LYS A 102 -16.84 20.71 11.31
N GLY A 103 -17.02 21.84 12.00
CA GLY A 103 -17.98 21.97 13.10
C GLY A 103 -19.44 21.84 12.65
N TYR A 104 -19.79 22.45 11.51
CA TYR A 104 -21.11 22.32 10.90
C TYR A 104 -21.42 20.88 10.50
N GLU A 105 -20.49 20.22 9.79
CA GLU A 105 -20.62 18.81 9.37
C GLU A 105 -20.76 17.85 10.57
N ALA A 106 -20.04 18.10 11.66
CA ALA A 106 -20.11 17.28 12.87
C ALA A 106 -21.41 17.49 13.68
N SER A 107 -22.03 18.67 13.58
CA SER A 107 -23.24 19.01 14.35
C SER A 107 -24.53 18.81 13.58
N LYS A 108 -24.53 18.96 12.25
CA LYS A 108 -25.75 18.86 11.40
C LYS A 108 -26.45 17.49 11.51
N THR A 109 -25.71 16.44 11.87
CA THR A 109 -26.25 15.08 12.04
C THR A 109 -26.56 14.73 13.50
N ARG A 110 -26.14 15.57 14.45
CA ARG A 110 -26.35 15.34 15.89
C ARG A 110 -27.69 15.91 16.32
N TYR A 111 -28.76 15.16 16.09
CA TYR A 111 -30.03 15.41 16.74
C TYR A 111 -30.09 14.62 18.06
N HIS A 112 -30.43 15.29 19.15
CA HIS A 112 -30.75 14.64 20.42
C HIS A 112 -32.27 14.52 20.51
N THR A 113 -32.81 13.38 20.08
CA THR A 113 -34.22 13.05 20.35
C THR A 113 -34.30 12.48 21.76
N PRO A 114 -35.13 13.04 22.66
CA PRO A 114 -35.35 12.45 23.97
C PRO A 114 -35.88 11.02 23.82
N LEU A 115 -35.38 10.11 24.65
CA LEU A 115 -35.63 8.67 24.54
C LEU A 115 -37.12 8.32 24.57
N ASP A 116 -37.90 9.09 25.33
CA ASP A 116 -39.35 8.99 25.38
C ASP A 116 -40.00 10.32 24.99
N MET A 117 -40.27 10.48 23.71
CA MET A 117 -41.19 11.53 23.27
C MET A 117 -42.55 11.26 23.91
N PHE A 118 -43.10 12.27 24.59
CA PHE A 118 -44.38 12.20 25.30
C PHE A 118 -45.52 11.63 24.43
N SER A 119 -45.50 11.92 23.12
CA SER A 119 -46.45 11.38 22.16
C SER A 119 -46.35 9.86 21.98
N VAL A 120 -45.15 9.29 22.01
CA VAL A 120 -44.90 7.85 21.83
C VAL A 120 -45.30 7.08 23.09
N THR A 121 -45.00 7.62 24.27
CA THR A 121 -45.39 7.01 25.54
C THR A 121 -46.90 7.06 25.74
N ALA A 122 -47.56 8.17 25.37
CA ALA A 122 -49.01 8.28 25.38
C ALA A 122 -49.66 7.26 24.43
N ALA A 123 -49.15 7.12 23.20
CA ALA A 123 -49.66 6.17 22.22
C ALA A 123 -49.52 4.71 22.70
N LYS A 124 -48.36 4.32 23.23
CA LYS A 124 -48.14 2.97 23.80
C LYS A 124 -49.14 2.65 24.89
N LYS A 125 -49.32 3.56 25.85
CA LYS A 125 -50.28 3.39 26.94
C LYS A 125 -51.72 3.30 26.43
N SER A 126 -52.10 4.11 25.44
CA SER A 126 -53.45 4.01 24.85
C SER A 126 -53.68 2.68 24.13
N GLN A 127 -52.66 2.12 23.48
CA GLN A 127 -52.73 0.84 22.79
C GLN A 127 -52.85 -0.34 23.78
N GLU A 128 -52.10 -0.29 24.89
CA GLU A 128 -52.20 -1.29 25.97
C GLU A 128 -53.62 -1.36 26.55
N VAL A 129 -54.23 -0.20 26.80
CA VAL A 129 -55.60 -0.12 27.30
C VAL A 129 -56.60 -0.63 26.25
N ALA A 130 -56.44 -0.24 24.98
CA ALA A 130 -57.36 -0.66 23.90
C ALA A 130 -57.29 -2.16 23.59
N THR A 131 -56.11 -2.78 23.70
CA THR A 131 -55.90 -4.19 23.37
C THR A 131 -56.19 -5.15 24.54
N ASN A 132 -56.47 -4.63 25.74
CA ASN A 132 -56.63 -5.43 26.95
C ASN A 132 -55.44 -6.37 27.21
N SER A 133 -54.24 -5.97 26.76
CA SER A 133 -53.01 -6.78 26.83
C SER A 133 -52.64 -7.16 28.27
N ASN A 134 -52.95 -6.30 29.24
CA ASN A 134 -52.74 -6.56 30.67
C ASN A 134 -53.83 -7.46 31.29
N TYR A 135 -54.97 -7.64 30.62
CA TYR A 135 -56.10 -8.45 31.11
C TYR A 135 -56.10 -9.87 30.52
N ARG A 136 -55.63 -10.05 29.28
CA ARG A 136 -55.50 -11.36 28.62
C ARG A 136 -54.09 -11.95 28.74
N GLN A 137 -53.58 -12.10 29.96
CA GLN A 137 -52.33 -12.84 30.17
C GLN A 137 -52.62 -14.27 30.61
N PRO A 138 -52.16 -15.30 29.87
CA PRO A 138 -52.24 -16.68 30.35
C PRO A 138 -51.32 -16.82 31.57
N TYR A 139 -51.89 -17.18 32.73
CA TYR A 139 -51.14 -17.31 34.00
C TYR A 139 -50.06 -18.41 33.96
N HIS A 140 -50.17 -19.35 33.02
CA HIS A 140 -49.22 -20.43 32.85
C HIS A 140 -48.84 -20.55 31.38
N ASN A 141 -47.56 -20.39 31.09
CA ASN A 141 -46.97 -20.66 29.78
C ASN A 141 -45.96 -21.80 29.96
N TYR A 142 -46.29 -22.99 29.45
CA TYR A 142 -45.38 -24.14 29.47
C TYR A 142 -44.62 -24.20 28.16
N THR A 143 -43.38 -23.73 28.16
CA THR A 143 -42.48 -23.85 27.02
C THR A 143 -41.89 -25.25 27.01
N LEU A 144 -42.31 -26.10 26.07
CA LEU A 144 -41.64 -27.39 25.82
C LEU A 144 -40.32 -27.11 25.09
N LEU A 145 -39.20 -27.52 25.66
CA LEU A 145 -37.90 -27.36 25.03
C LEU A 145 -37.82 -28.25 23.77
N PRO A 146 -37.12 -27.82 22.70
CA PRO A 146 -36.95 -28.62 21.49
C PRO A 146 -36.32 -30.01 21.74
N ASP A 147 -35.51 -30.12 22.80
CA ASP A 147 -34.81 -31.32 23.27
C ASP A 147 -35.60 -32.08 24.34
N ALA A 148 -36.83 -31.65 24.64
CA ALA A 148 -37.66 -32.39 25.57
C ALA A 148 -37.95 -33.78 24.98
N LEU A 149 -37.63 -34.82 25.77
CA LEU A 149 -37.71 -36.22 25.34
C LEU A 149 -39.08 -36.61 24.78
N ASN A 150 -40.17 -36.01 25.28
CA ASN A 150 -41.52 -36.26 24.78
C ASN A 150 -41.71 -35.73 23.35
N VAL A 151 -41.14 -34.57 23.02
CA VAL A 151 -41.19 -33.98 21.68
C VAL A 151 -40.26 -34.73 20.73
N GLU A 152 -39.06 -35.11 21.19
CA GLU A 152 -38.11 -35.88 20.39
C GLU A 152 -38.65 -37.27 20.04
N HIS A 153 -39.16 -38.03 21.02
CA HIS A 153 -39.81 -39.32 20.76
C HIS A 153 -40.97 -39.21 19.78
N SER A 154 -41.78 -38.15 19.89
CA SER A 154 -42.88 -37.91 18.97
C SER A 154 -42.39 -37.65 17.55
N ARG A 155 -41.33 -36.83 17.38
CA ARG A 155 -40.72 -36.60 16.06
C ARG A 155 -40.12 -37.87 15.47
N ASN A 156 -39.36 -38.63 16.27
CA ASN A 156 -38.71 -39.85 15.82
C ASN A 156 -39.75 -40.91 15.41
N ALA A 157 -40.83 -41.06 16.19
CA ALA A 157 -41.94 -41.94 15.84
C ALA A 157 -42.61 -41.52 14.52
N MET A 158 -42.85 -40.21 14.32
CA MET A 158 -43.41 -39.68 13.07
C MET A 158 -42.47 -39.88 11.87
N GLN A 159 -41.16 -39.77 12.06
CA GLN A 159 -40.17 -40.01 11.00
C GLN A 159 -40.10 -41.48 10.59
N ILE A 160 -40.11 -42.40 11.56
CA ILE A 160 -40.11 -43.85 11.30
C ILE A 160 -41.39 -44.28 10.58
N GLN A 161 -42.53 -43.68 10.95
CA GLN A 161 -43.82 -43.97 10.30
C GLN A 161 -43.96 -43.29 8.92
N SER A 162 -43.09 -42.35 8.57
CA SER A 162 -43.21 -41.57 7.34
C SER A 162 -42.82 -42.41 6.12
N ASP A 163 -43.82 -42.81 5.36
CA ASP A 163 -43.67 -43.45 4.04
C ASP A 163 -42.79 -42.66 3.07
N ASN A 164 -42.82 -41.32 3.18
CA ASN A 164 -42.03 -40.45 2.31
C ASN A 164 -40.53 -40.55 2.62
N LEU A 165 -40.16 -40.59 3.90
CA LEU A 165 -38.76 -40.76 4.34
C LEU A 165 -38.27 -42.18 4.05
N TYR A 166 -39.12 -43.18 4.30
CA TYR A 166 -38.79 -44.57 3.96
C TYR A 166 -38.51 -44.74 2.46
N LYS A 167 -39.35 -44.16 1.60
CA LYS A 167 -39.15 -44.20 0.14
C LYS A 167 -37.93 -43.40 -0.28
N SER A 168 -37.67 -42.23 0.32
CA SER A 168 -36.46 -41.45 -0.01
C SER A 168 -35.19 -42.22 0.34
N ASP A 169 -35.11 -42.79 1.54
CA ASP A 169 -33.94 -43.56 1.99
C ASP A 169 -33.71 -44.80 1.10
N PHE A 170 -34.77 -45.52 0.75
CA PHE A 170 -34.69 -46.64 -0.19
C PHE A 170 -34.20 -46.18 -1.58
N THR A 171 -34.70 -45.05 -2.09
CA THR A 171 -34.26 -44.54 -3.39
C THR A 171 -32.84 -43.99 -3.39
N HIS A 172 -32.39 -43.38 -2.30
CA HIS A 172 -31.06 -42.80 -2.20
C HIS A 172 -29.99 -43.86 -1.95
N TRP A 173 -30.30 -44.88 -1.16
CA TRP A 173 -29.30 -45.84 -0.70
C TRP A 173 -29.36 -47.19 -1.41
N MET A 174 -30.54 -47.66 -1.82
CA MET A 174 -30.72 -49.03 -2.33
C MET A 174 -31.01 -49.07 -3.83
N LYS A 175 -31.72 -48.07 -4.36
CA LYS A 175 -32.14 -48.05 -5.77
C LYS A 175 -30.97 -47.68 -6.68
N GLY A 176 -30.29 -48.69 -7.22
CA GLY A 176 -29.22 -48.54 -8.21
C GLY A 176 -27.92 -49.27 -7.85
N ILE A 177 -27.82 -49.84 -6.65
CA ILE A 177 -26.71 -50.73 -6.31
C ILE A 177 -26.96 -52.08 -7.00
N GLY A 178 -26.30 -52.31 -8.13
CA GLY A 178 -26.27 -53.61 -8.78
C GLY A 178 -25.49 -54.62 -7.94
N TRP A 179 -25.97 -55.86 -7.86
CA TRP A 179 -25.19 -56.93 -7.25
C TRP A 179 -24.01 -57.27 -8.18
N VAL A 180 -22.79 -56.96 -7.75
CA VAL A 180 -21.55 -57.24 -8.52
C VAL A 180 -20.76 -58.34 -7.81
N PRO A 181 -20.70 -59.57 -8.36
CA PRO A 181 -20.02 -60.69 -7.71
C PRO A 181 -18.50 -60.74 -8.02
N ILE A 182 -17.96 -59.72 -8.69
CA ILE A 182 -16.54 -59.61 -9.04
C ILE A 182 -15.73 -59.52 -7.74
N ASP A 183 -14.65 -60.32 -7.65
CA ASP A 183 -13.78 -60.50 -6.49
C ASP A 183 -14.45 -61.14 -5.26
N SER A 184 -15.70 -61.60 -5.39
CA SER A 184 -16.27 -62.49 -4.38
C SER A 184 -15.43 -63.75 -4.27
N LEU A 185 -15.25 -64.25 -3.04
CA LEU A 185 -14.42 -65.42 -2.76
C LEU A 185 -14.83 -66.62 -3.62
N GLU A 186 -16.12 -66.79 -3.90
CA GLU A 186 -16.64 -67.87 -4.73
C GLU A 186 -16.28 -67.70 -6.21
N VAL A 187 -16.35 -66.49 -6.75
CA VAL A 187 -15.99 -66.21 -8.16
C VAL A 187 -14.47 -66.31 -8.38
N GLU A 188 -13.65 -65.79 -7.46
CA GLU A 188 -12.19 -65.92 -7.50
C GLU A 188 -11.75 -67.39 -7.40
N LYS A 189 -12.33 -68.14 -6.46
CA LYS A 189 -12.09 -69.59 -6.33
C LYS A 189 -12.53 -70.34 -7.59
N ALA A 190 -13.69 -70.05 -8.15
CA ALA A 190 -14.17 -70.68 -9.39
C ALA A 190 -13.27 -70.35 -10.59
N LYS A 191 -12.78 -69.11 -10.69
CA LYS A 191 -11.84 -68.67 -11.73
C LYS A 191 -10.52 -69.43 -11.62
N LYS A 192 -9.91 -69.48 -10.43
CA LYS A 192 -8.66 -70.22 -10.20
C LYS A 192 -8.83 -71.73 -10.37
N ALA A 193 -9.92 -72.30 -9.87
CA ALA A 193 -10.25 -73.70 -10.11
C ALA A 193 -10.43 -73.98 -11.62
N GLY A 194 -11.05 -73.07 -12.37
CA GLY A 194 -11.18 -73.17 -13.82
C GLY A 194 -9.83 -73.09 -14.56
N GLU A 195 -8.87 -72.31 -14.06
CA GLU A 195 -7.50 -72.29 -14.59
C GLU A 195 -6.76 -73.61 -14.33
N ILE A 196 -6.94 -74.20 -13.15
CA ILE A 196 -6.30 -75.46 -12.74
C ILE A 196 -6.92 -76.65 -13.50
N LEU A 197 -8.25 -76.65 -13.67
CA LEU A 197 -8.97 -77.65 -14.47
C LEU A 197 -8.73 -77.50 -15.97
N SER A 198 -8.20 -76.35 -16.42
CA SER A 198 -7.93 -76.12 -17.84
C SER A 198 -6.81 -77.02 -18.35
N GLU A 199 -7.19 -78.09 -19.04
CA GLU A 199 -6.24 -79.03 -19.62
C GLU A 199 -5.28 -78.35 -20.60
N ARG A 200 -5.73 -77.30 -21.30
CA ARG A 200 -4.89 -76.49 -22.20
C ARG A 200 -3.79 -75.72 -21.46
N LYS A 201 -4.07 -75.23 -20.24
CA LYS A 201 -3.06 -74.57 -19.38
C LYS A 201 -2.19 -75.59 -18.67
N TYR A 202 -2.69 -76.79 -18.38
CA TYR A 202 -1.92 -77.86 -17.75
C TYR A 202 -0.93 -78.52 -18.71
N ARG A 203 -1.38 -78.88 -19.91
CA ARG A 203 -0.57 -79.51 -20.97
C ARG A 203 -0.02 -78.46 -21.91
N GLN A 204 0.95 -77.68 -21.42
CA GLN A 204 1.70 -76.75 -22.27
C GLN A 204 2.88 -77.48 -22.91
N HIS A 205 3.06 -77.31 -24.22
CA HIS A 205 4.24 -77.81 -24.91
C HIS A 205 5.49 -77.19 -24.27
N PRO A 206 6.56 -77.95 -23.96
CA PRO A 206 7.76 -77.43 -23.28
C PRO A 206 8.37 -76.20 -23.94
N GLU A 207 8.18 -76.05 -25.24
CA GLU A 207 8.62 -74.89 -26.02
C GLU A 207 7.96 -73.56 -25.62
N LYS A 208 6.76 -73.61 -25.01
CA LYS A 208 6.05 -72.41 -24.49
C LYS A 208 6.54 -71.96 -23.11
N LEU A 209 7.16 -72.86 -22.35
CA LEU A 209 7.75 -72.57 -21.04
C LEU A 209 9.20 -72.11 -21.22
N LYS A 210 9.41 -70.91 -21.78
CA LYS A 210 10.75 -70.35 -21.93
C LYS A 210 11.22 -69.77 -20.61
N PHE A 211 12.35 -70.25 -20.10
CA PHE A 211 13.05 -69.58 -19.01
C PHE A 211 13.62 -68.25 -19.52
N THR A 212 13.13 -67.13 -18.99
CA THR A 212 13.70 -65.81 -19.25
C THR A 212 14.51 -65.37 -18.04
N TYR A 213 15.84 -65.35 -18.18
CA TYR A 213 16.73 -64.75 -17.18
C TYR A 213 16.69 -63.22 -17.33
N SER A 214 16.54 -62.49 -16.22
CA SER A 214 16.56 -61.03 -16.24
C SER A 214 17.98 -60.53 -16.48
N MET A 215 18.22 -59.73 -17.53
CA MET A 215 19.55 -59.21 -17.86
C MET A 215 20.01 -58.05 -16.98
N ASP A 216 19.11 -57.50 -16.16
CA ASP A 216 19.36 -56.39 -15.23
C ASP A 216 19.83 -56.86 -13.84
N THR A 217 20.26 -58.12 -13.71
CA THR A 217 20.84 -58.60 -12.45
C THR A 217 22.22 -57.99 -12.22
N MET A 218 22.55 -57.77 -10.95
CA MET A 218 23.85 -57.27 -10.51
C MET A 218 25.03 -58.11 -11.03
N GLU A 219 24.83 -59.43 -11.16
CA GLU A 219 25.83 -60.36 -11.68
C GLU A 219 26.22 -60.06 -13.14
N GLN A 220 25.25 -59.71 -13.99
CA GLN A 220 25.51 -59.38 -15.40
C GLN A 220 26.26 -58.07 -15.55
N ALA A 221 25.94 -57.07 -14.71
CA ALA A 221 26.67 -55.81 -14.68
C ALA A 221 28.15 -56.01 -14.31
N LEU A 222 28.41 -56.83 -13.29
CA LEU A 222 29.77 -57.17 -12.84
C LEU A 222 30.55 -57.99 -13.90
N ASN A 223 29.89 -58.92 -14.57
CA ASN A 223 30.49 -59.68 -15.66
C ASN A 223 30.89 -58.77 -16.84
N LYS A 224 30.08 -57.77 -17.16
CA LYS A 224 30.38 -56.79 -18.22
C LYS A 224 31.60 -55.94 -17.90
N THR A 225 31.73 -55.45 -16.66
CA THR A 225 32.91 -54.68 -16.24
C THR A 225 34.15 -55.54 -16.22
N ASN A 226 34.06 -56.77 -15.69
CA ASN A 226 35.19 -57.69 -15.66
C ASN A 226 35.66 -58.08 -17.07
N LYS A 227 34.74 -58.26 -18.02
CA LYS A 227 35.08 -58.51 -19.43
C LYS A 227 35.94 -57.38 -20.02
N LEU A 228 35.59 -56.12 -19.75
CA LEU A 228 36.35 -54.96 -20.24
C LEU A 228 37.73 -54.86 -19.59
N THR A 229 37.83 -55.11 -18.28
CA THR A 229 39.11 -55.08 -17.55
C THR A 229 40.03 -56.23 -17.96
N MET A 230 39.49 -57.40 -18.28
CA MET A 230 40.26 -58.57 -18.74
C MET A 230 40.66 -58.50 -20.22
N ASP A 231 40.19 -57.51 -20.99
CA ASP A 231 40.52 -57.37 -22.41
C ASP A 231 41.95 -56.84 -22.60
N LYS A 232 42.86 -57.74 -22.99
CA LYS A 232 44.27 -57.45 -23.26
C LYS A 232 44.46 -56.37 -24.33
N ARG A 233 43.58 -56.27 -25.34
CA ARG A 233 43.72 -55.30 -26.44
C ARG A 233 43.45 -53.87 -25.96
N LEU A 234 42.41 -53.70 -25.16
CA LEU A 234 42.09 -52.39 -24.56
C LEU A 234 43.19 -51.96 -23.60
N TYR A 235 43.76 -52.90 -22.85
CA TYR A 235 44.91 -52.65 -21.99
C TYR A 235 46.13 -52.16 -22.78
N THR A 236 46.51 -52.84 -23.87
CA THR A 236 47.68 -52.43 -24.67
C THR A 236 47.47 -51.11 -25.39
N GLU A 237 46.26 -50.81 -25.85
CA GLU A 237 45.95 -49.51 -26.46
C GLU A 237 46.10 -48.36 -25.46
N LYS A 238 45.55 -48.52 -24.24
CA LYS A 238 45.69 -47.53 -23.17
C LYS A 238 47.16 -47.34 -22.79
N TRP A 239 47.90 -48.44 -22.65
CA TRP A 239 49.34 -48.42 -22.38
C TRP A 239 50.16 -47.69 -23.46
N ASN A 240 49.82 -47.87 -24.74
CA ASN A 240 50.52 -47.18 -25.82
C ASN A 240 50.28 -45.68 -25.83
N LYS A 241 49.07 -45.22 -25.47
CA LYS A 241 48.75 -43.79 -25.31
C LYS A 241 49.50 -43.16 -24.13
N ASP A 242 49.59 -43.88 -23.02
CA ASP A 242 50.32 -43.38 -21.85
C ASP A 242 51.83 -43.22 -22.11
N LYS A 243 52.41 -44.03 -23.02
CA LYS A 243 53.84 -43.90 -23.41
C LYS A 243 54.17 -42.65 -24.24
N THR A 244 53.23 -42.13 -25.03
CA THR A 244 53.48 -40.92 -25.86
C THR A 244 53.23 -39.62 -25.09
N SER A 245 52.41 -39.68 -24.04
CA SER A 245 52.12 -38.55 -23.18
C SER A 245 53.21 -38.39 -22.13
N ILE A 246 54.28 -37.67 -22.46
CA ILE A 246 55.24 -37.24 -21.45
C ILE A 246 54.57 -36.13 -20.63
N HIS A 247 54.15 -36.47 -19.40
CA HIS A 247 53.67 -35.48 -18.45
C HIS A 247 54.88 -34.72 -17.86
N VAL A 248 55.39 -33.75 -18.62
CA VAL A 248 56.33 -32.78 -18.07
C VAL A 248 55.51 -31.75 -17.30
N MET A 249 55.85 -31.55 -16.04
CA MET A 249 55.22 -30.52 -15.24
C MET A 249 55.55 -29.16 -15.88
N PRO A 250 54.54 -28.35 -16.27
CA PRO A 250 54.78 -27.07 -16.97
C PRO A 250 55.58 -26.06 -16.12
N ASP A 251 55.74 -26.34 -14.83
CA ASP A 251 56.45 -25.56 -13.82
C ASP A 251 57.88 -26.07 -13.56
N THR A 252 58.42 -26.94 -14.42
CA THR A 252 59.81 -27.38 -14.33
C THR A 252 60.73 -26.14 -14.46
N PRO A 253 61.75 -25.97 -13.60
CA PRO A 253 62.54 -24.74 -13.52
C PRO A 253 63.18 -24.33 -14.85
N ASP A 254 63.61 -25.28 -15.69
CA ASP A 254 64.20 -24.98 -17.00
C ASP A 254 63.18 -24.42 -18.00
N ILE A 255 61.94 -24.90 -17.94
CA ILE A 255 60.82 -24.42 -18.77
C ILE A 255 60.40 -23.03 -18.30
N LEU A 256 60.40 -22.78 -16.98
CA LEU A 256 60.12 -21.46 -16.43
C LEU A 256 61.24 -20.47 -16.78
N LEU A 257 62.51 -20.86 -16.62
CA LEU A 257 63.67 -20.03 -16.93
C LEU A 257 63.71 -19.64 -18.41
N SER A 258 63.50 -20.59 -19.32
CA SER A 258 63.46 -20.30 -20.76
C SER A 258 62.33 -19.33 -21.13
N ARG A 259 61.14 -19.46 -20.53
CA ARG A 259 60.04 -18.49 -20.71
C ARG A 259 60.38 -17.11 -20.16
N VAL A 260 60.98 -17.02 -18.98
CA VAL A 260 61.38 -15.73 -18.38
C VAL A 260 62.47 -15.06 -19.21
N ASN A 261 63.45 -15.82 -19.71
CA ASN A 261 64.51 -15.29 -20.57
C ASN A 261 63.95 -14.79 -21.91
N GLN A 262 62.98 -15.50 -22.49
CA GLN A 262 62.30 -15.07 -23.71
C GLN A 262 61.57 -13.72 -23.53
N ILE A 263 60.94 -13.52 -22.37
CA ILE A 263 60.28 -12.25 -22.02
C ILE A 263 61.32 -11.15 -21.84
N THR A 264 62.40 -11.43 -21.09
CA THR A 264 63.42 -10.45 -20.72
C THR A 264 64.23 -9.94 -21.93
N MET A 265 64.51 -10.81 -22.91
CA MET A 265 65.29 -10.46 -24.11
C MET A 265 64.42 -9.88 -25.25
N SER A 266 63.13 -9.64 -25.04
CA SER A 266 62.22 -9.17 -26.10
C SER A 266 62.24 -7.64 -26.25
N ASP A 267 62.81 -7.15 -27.36
CA ASP A 267 62.81 -5.72 -27.73
C ASP A 267 61.39 -5.11 -27.79
N LYS A 268 60.41 -5.90 -28.21
CA LYS A 268 59.01 -5.47 -28.31
C LYS A 268 58.45 -5.16 -26.92
N LEU A 269 58.70 -6.04 -25.95
CA LEU A 269 58.24 -5.86 -24.57
C LEU A 269 58.98 -4.71 -23.89
N TYR A 270 60.28 -4.53 -24.18
CA TYR A 270 61.05 -3.38 -23.68
C TYR A 270 60.47 -2.04 -24.14
N LYS A 271 60.22 -1.87 -25.45
CA LYS A 271 59.65 -0.62 -25.99
C LYS A 271 58.25 -0.35 -25.46
N ALA A 272 57.42 -1.39 -25.36
CA ALA A 272 56.09 -1.28 -24.77
C ALA A 272 56.17 -0.84 -23.30
N GLY A 273 57.05 -1.45 -22.50
CA GLY A 273 57.28 -1.07 -21.09
C GLY A 273 57.73 0.37 -20.93
N TRP A 274 58.63 0.86 -21.79
CA TRP A 274 59.09 2.24 -21.78
C TRP A 274 57.99 3.26 -22.13
N GLU A 275 57.15 2.95 -23.12
CA GLU A 275 55.99 3.79 -23.44
C GLU A 275 54.95 3.78 -22.33
N GLU A 276 54.72 2.62 -21.71
CA GLU A 276 53.87 2.50 -20.54
C GLU A 276 54.39 3.32 -19.36
N GLU A 277 55.70 3.33 -19.10
CA GLU A 277 56.29 4.18 -18.06
C GLU A 277 56.10 5.67 -18.34
N LYS A 278 56.23 6.11 -19.60
CA LYS A 278 55.90 7.49 -19.96
C LYS A 278 54.42 7.82 -19.75
N LYS A 279 53.53 6.87 -20.06
CA LYS A 279 52.08 7.02 -19.90
C LYS A 279 51.62 6.95 -18.45
N LYS A 280 52.32 6.21 -17.59
CA LYS A 280 52.07 6.15 -16.14
C LYS A 280 52.16 7.53 -15.47
N GLY A 281 52.84 8.48 -16.11
CA GLY A 281 52.94 9.86 -15.64
C GLY A 281 53.83 9.98 -14.40
N TYR A 282 53.76 11.13 -13.73
CA TYR A 282 54.49 11.39 -12.50
C TYR A 282 53.50 11.47 -11.34
N ASP A 283 53.74 10.72 -10.26
CA ASP A 283 52.97 10.83 -9.02
C ASP A 283 53.32 12.14 -8.31
N LEU A 284 52.62 13.20 -8.71
CA LEU A 284 52.66 14.48 -8.04
C LEU A 284 51.83 14.37 -6.76
N LYS A 285 52.54 14.44 -5.63
CA LYS A 285 51.98 14.45 -4.30
C LYS A 285 50.90 15.55 -4.18
N PRO A 286 49.75 15.34 -3.48
CA PRO A 286 48.63 16.29 -3.48
C PRO A 286 48.96 17.70 -2.95
N ASP A 287 50.05 17.81 -2.19
CA ASP A 287 50.67 19.01 -1.63
C ASP A 287 51.65 19.70 -2.60
N ALA A 288 51.94 19.11 -3.76
CA ALA A 288 52.75 19.74 -4.80
C ALA A 288 52.16 21.10 -5.17
N ILE A 289 53.05 22.10 -5.29
CA ILE A 289 52.69 23.51 -5.50
C ILE A 289 51.76 23.68 -6.71
N ALA A 290 52.03 22.95 -7.80
CA ALA A 290 51.21 22.97 -9.01
C ALA A 290 49.76 22.49 -8.77
N ILE A 291 49.57 21.43 -7.98
CA ILE A 291 48.24 20.88 -7.65
C ILE A 291 47.49 21.82 -6.69
N LYS A 292 48.19 22.36 -5.68
CA LYS A 292 47.59 23.29 -4.71
C LYS A 292 47.14 24.58 -5.39
N ALA A 293 47.96 25.14 -6.30
CA ALA A 293 47.63 26.32 -7.07
C ALA A 293 46.44 26.07 -8.03
N ALA A 294 46.42 24.92 -8.71
CA ALA A 294 45.31 24.54 -9.59
C ALA A 294 43.99 24.33 -8.82
N LYS A 295 44.03 23.72 -7.63
CA LYS A 295 42.86 23.54 -6.77
C LYS A 295 42.30 24.86 -6.25
N ALA A 296 43.17 25.75 -5.76
CA ALA A 296 42.75 27.08 -5.30
C ALA A 296 42.12 27.89 -6.45
N SER A 297 42.74 27.87 -7.63
CA SER A 297 42.22 28.54 -8.82
C SER A 297 40.87 27.97 -9.27
N ARG A 298 40.71 26.64 -9.23
CA ARG A 298 39.45 25.95 -9.53
C ARG A 298 38.36 26.31 -8.53
N ASP A 299 38.68 26.35 -7.25
CA ASP A 299 37.72 26.65 -6.19
C ASP A 299 37.21 28.09 -6.28
N ILE A 300 38.10 29.04 -6.57
CA ILE A 300 37.76 30.46 -6.79
C ILE A 300 36.89 30.64 -8.04
N ALA A 301 37.18 29.91 -9.11
CA ALA A 301 36.42 29.97 -10.36
C ALA A 301 35.12 29.12 -10.33
N SER A 302 34.91 28.31 -9.30
CA SER A 302 33.78 27.37 -9.28
C SER A 302 32.47 28.06 -8.90
N ASP A 303 31.68 28.31 -9.94
CA ASP A 303 30.30 28.81 -9.87
C ASP A 303 29.42 27.92 -8.95
N TYR A 304 29.73 26.63 -8.87
CA TYR A 304 29.11 25.67 -7.96
C TYR A 304 29.38 25.97 -6.49
N LYS A 305 30.62 26.25 -6.07
CA LYS A 305 30.91 26.60 -4.66
C LYS A 305 30.32 27.96 -4.30
N TYR A 306 30.31 28.90 -5.25
CA TYR A 306 29.62 30.17 -5.08
C TYR A 306 28.11 29.98 -4.88
N LYS A 307 27.45 29.16 -5.73
CA LYS A 307 26.03 28.83 -5.59
C LYS A 307 25.75 28.04 -4.32
N GLN A 308 26.60 27.09 -3.93
CA GLN A 308 26.47 26.34 -2.69
C GLN A 308 26.58 27.26 -1.46
N ALA A 309 27.56 28.18 -1.44
CA ALA A 309 27.69 29.16 -0.36
C ALA A 309 26.52 30.15 -0.35
N TYR A 310 26.06 30.57 -1.54
CA TYR A 310 24.87 31.41 -1.71
C TYR A 310 23.60 30.69 -1.24
N GLU A 311 23.43 29.40 -1.51
CA GLU A 311 22.32 28.56 -1.02
C GLU A 311 22.41 28.33 0.49
N GLN A 312 23.61 28.08 1.04
CA GLN A 312 23.83 28.02 2.49
C GLN A 312 23.53 29.36 3.19
N ALA A 313 23.70 30.48 2.49
CA ALA A 313 23.35 31.81 2.98
C ALA A 313 21.85 32.14 2.76
N LYS A 314 21.27 31.68 1.64
CA LYS A 314 19.88 31.84 1.22
C LYS A 314 19.00 30.88 2.02
N GLY A 315 18.83 31.22 3.29
CA GLY A 315 18.10 30.39 4.24
C GLY A 315 18.38 30.74 5.69
N LYS A 316 19.43 31.54 5.97
CA LYS A 316 19.61 32.20 7.27
C LYS A 316 18.62 33.36 7.42
N HIS A 317 17.33 33.03 7.41
CA HIS A 317 16.43 33.72 8.32
C HIS A 317 17.03 33.56 9.72
N ILE A 318 16.95 34.59 10.55
CA ILE A 318 17.11 34.41 12.00
C ILE A 318 15.95 33.49 12.40
N ALA A 319 16.18 32.18 12.28
CA ALA A 319 15.22 31.16 12.64
C ALA A 319 15.19 31.19 14.16
N PHE A 320 14.15 31.80 14.70
CA PHE A 320 13.80 31.60 16.09
C PHE A 320 13.53 30.12 16.34
N ARG A 321 13.85 29.63 17.54
CA ARG A 321 13.75 28.22 17.92
C ARG A 321 12.28 27.82 18.09
N SER A 322 11.46 28.76 18.56
CA SER A 322 10.02 28.58 18.76
C SER A 322 9.28 29.83 18.28
N LEU A 323 8.05 29.68 17.77
CA LEU A 323 7.19 30.81 17.36
C LEU A 323 6.98 31.83 18.49
N GLU A 324 7.18 31.40 19.74
CA GLU A 324 7.08 32.22 20.94
C GLU A 324 8.24 33.24 21.08
N ASP A 325 9.35 33.04 20.37
CA ASP A 325 10.53 33.90 20.49
C ASP A 325 10.38 35.22 19.68
N ASP A 326 9.40 35.33 18.78
CA ASP A 326 9.08 36.58 18.06
C ASP A 326 7.76 37.17 18.57
N PRO A 327 7.81 38.23 19.41
CA PRO A 327 6.63 38.87 19.98
C PRO A 327 5.59 39.32 18.94
N LYS A 328 6.04 39.67 17.72
CA LYS A 328 5.16 40.16 16.65
C LYS A 328 4.34 39.02 16.04
N LEU A 329 4.97 37.86 15.83
CA LEU A 329 4.29 36.67 15.31
C LEU A 329 3.33 36.07 16.35
N VAL A 330 3.72 36.07 17.63
CA VAL A 330 2.82 35.68 18.74
C VAL A 330 1.58 36.58 18.76
N HIS A 331 1.76 37.89 18.65
CA HIS A 331 0.65 38.85 18.63
C HIS A 331 -0.30 38.61 17.45
N PHE A 332 0.22 38.40 16.24
CA PHE A 332 -0.63 38.09 15.08
C PHE A 332 -1.41 36.79 15.23
N MET A 333 -0.81 35.77 15.85
CA MET A 333 -1.51 34.51 16.13
C MET A 333 -2.64 34.69 17.16
N GLN A 334 -2.43 35.51 18.19
CA GLN A 334 -3.47 35.84 19.18
C GLN A 334 -4.62 36.63 18.54
N VAL A 335 -4.31 37.61 17.70
CA VAL A 335 -5.32 38.41 16.97
C VAL A 335 -6.15 37.52 16.03
N ALA A 336 -5.51 36.58 15.33
CA ALA A 336 -6.22 35.63 14.47
C ALA A 336 -7.17 34.70 15.25
N LYS A 337 -6.76 34.22 16.44
CA LYS A 337 -7.61 33.42 17.33
C LYS A 337 -8.83 34.22 17.81
N ILE A 338 -8.63 35.47 18.26
CA ILE A 338 -9.71 36.36 18.71
C ILE A 338 -10.73 36.62 17.61
N GLN A 339 -10.27 36.81 16.37
CA GLN A 339 -11.14 37.06 15.24
C GLN A 339 -11.98 35.82 14.88
N SER A 340 -11.37 34.62 14.91
CA SER A 340 -12.06 33.34 14.70
C SER A 340 -13.13 33.09 15.78
N ASP A 341 -12.79 33.28 17.05
CA ASP A 341 -13.71 33.08 18.18
C ASP A 341 -14.93 34.01 18.09
N ARG A 342 -14.73 35.25 17.62
CA ARG A 342 -15.82 36.22 17.40
C ARG A 342 -16.77 35.78 16.30
N GLU A 343 -16.25 35.26 15.19
CA GLU A 343 -17.07 34.73 14.09
C GLU A 343 -17.84 33.47 14.51
N TYR A 344 -17.20 32.57 15.25
CA TYR A 344 -17.83 31.38 15.81
C TYR A 344 -19.01 31.74 16.73
N LYS A 345 -18.79 32.65 17.68
CA LYS A 345 -19.83 33.10 18.63
C LYS A 345 -21.01 33.73 17.91
N LYS A 346 -20.76 34.53 16.87
CA LYS A 346 -21.80 35.15 16.04
C LYS A 346 -22.66 34.13 15.31
N GLY A 347 -22.08 33.02 14.82
CA GLY A 347 -22.82 31.94 14.17
C GLY A 347 -23.68 31.15 15.16
N TYR A 348 -23.12 30.81 16.31
CA TYR A 348 -23.83 30.10 17.39
C TYR A 348 -25.02 30.90 17.94
N GLU A 349 -24.85 32.20 18.19
CA GLU A 349 -25.92 33.06 18.71
C GLU A 349 -27.11 33.16 17.74
N LYS A 350 -26.86 33.16 16.42
CA LYS A 350 -27.93 33.19 15.40
C LYS A 350 -28.67 31.86 15.26
N SER A 351 -27.98 30.73 15.40
CA SER A 351 -28.60 29.41 15.21
C SER A 351 -29.27 28.88 16.48
N LYS A 352 -28.83 29.29 17.68
CA LYS A 352 -29.37 28.85 18.96
C LYS A 352 -30.88 29.06 19.10
N THR A 353 -31.45 30.08 18.44
CA THR A 353 -32.89 30.41 18.51
C THR A 353 -33.69 29.97 17.29
N SER A 354 -33.04 29.38 16.27
CA SER A 354 -33.70 28.98 15.02
C SER A 354 -34.06 27.49 15.05
N PHE A 355 -35.23 27.16 15.61
CA PHE A 355 -35.79 25.81 15.52
C PHE A 355 -36.80 25.73 14.38
N HIS A 356 -36.59 24.79 13.45
CA HIS A 356 -37.55 24.48 12.39
C HIS A 356 -38.16 23.10 12.68
N THR A 357 -39.39 23.09 13.20
CA THR A 357 -40.18 21.86 13.33
C THR A 357 -41.04 21.69 12.08
N PRO A 358 -40.93 20.56 11.35
CA PRO A 358 -41.77 20.29 10.19
C PRO A 358 -43.25 20.23 10.61
N VAL A 359 -44.13 20.79 9.76
CA VAL A 359 -45.56 20.97 10.04
C VAL A 359 -46.27 19.64 10.32
N ASP A 360 -45.84 18.55 9.67
CA ASP A 360 -46.36 17.20 9.89
C ASP A 360 -45.23 16.26 10.32
N MET A 361 -44.99 16.18 11.63
CA MET A 361 -44.13 15.13 12.17
C MET A 361 -44.73 13.75 11.86
N PHE A 362 -43.93 12.86 11.28
CA PHE A 362 -44.34 11.51 10.89
C PHE A 362 -45.04 10.74 12.02
N SER A 363 -44.63 10.96 13.28
CA SER A 363 -45.26 10.35 14.45
C SER A 363 -46.72 10.79 14.66
N VAL A 364 -47.05 12.05 14.36
CA VAL A 364 -48.41 12.59 14.49
C VAL A 364 -49.29 12.04 13.38
N VAL A 365 -48.77 11.97 12.15
CA VAL A 365 -49.48 11.40 11.00
C VAL A 365 -49.72 9.90 11.20
N ALA A 366 -48.71 9.17 11.67
CA ALA A 366 -48.82 7.75 11.97
C ALA A 366 -49.85 7.49 13.08
N ALA A 367 -49.84 8.29 14.16
CA ALA A 367 -50.80 8.17 15.26
C ALA A 367 -52.26 8.41 14.81
N LYS A 368 -52.49 9.45 13.98
CA LYS A 368 -53.81 9.71 13.38
C LYS A 368 -54.28 8.51 12.55
N LYS A 369 -53.43 8.01 11.65
CA LYS A 369 -53.75 6.85 10.81
C LYS A 369 -53.98 5.57 11.62
N SER A 370 -53.18 5.30 12.65
CA SER A 370 -53.39 4.13 13.51
C SER A 370 -54.70 4.21 14.28
N GLN A 371 -55.10 5.42 14.70
CA GLN A 371 -56.36 5.63 15.40
C GLN A 371 -57.57 5.49 14.46
N GLU A 372 -57.49 5.97 13.22
CA GLU A 372 -58.51 5.74 12.18
C GLU A 372 -58.75 4.24 11.91
N VAL A 373 -57.67 3.45 11.83
CA VAL A 373 -57.75 1.99 11.64
C VAL A 373 -58.32 1.30 12.89
N ALA A 374 -57.84 1.65 14.08
CA ALA A 374 -58.29 1.01 15.33
C ALA A 374 -59.75 1.32 15.66
N THR A 375 -60.23 2.51 15.32
CA THR A 375 -61.64 2.91 15.55
C THR A 375 -62.59 2.41 14.46
N ASN A 376 -62.07 1.76 13.40
CA ASN A 376 -62.84 1.39 12.21
C ASN A 376 -63.66 2.57 11.64
N ALA A 377 -63.18 3.81 11.82
CA ALA A 377 -63.95 5.02 11.46
C ALA A 377 -64.36 5.01 9.98
N ASN A 378 -63.48 4.51 9.10
CA ASN A 378 -63.77 4.40 7.67
C ASN A 378 -64.65 3.18 7.30
N TYR A 379 -64.71 2.14 8.16
CA TYR A 379 -65.50 0.92 7.91
C TYR A 379 -66.90 1.01 8.53
N ARG A 380 -67.10 1.84 9.57
CA ARG A 380 -68.39 2.14 10.20
C ARG A 380 -69.15 3.28 9.52
N ASN A 381 -68.86 3.58 8.26
CA ASN A 381 -69.74 4.44 7.47
C ASN A 381 -71.01 3.65 7.15
N ILE A 382 -72.02 3.80 8.01
CA ILE A 382 -73.34 3.19 7.84
C ILE A 382 -73.95 3.79 6.56
N ILE A 383 -74.05 2.97 5.50
CA ILE A 383 -74.48 3.40 4.16
C ILE A 383 -75.95 3.87 4.16
N HIS A 384 -76.75 3.39 5.12
CA HIS A 384 -78.16 3.73 5.27
C HIS A 384 -78.52 4.02 6.72
N THR A 385 -78.93 5.25 7.00
CA THR A 385 -79.55 5.62 8.26
C THR A 385 -81.07 5.61 8.07
N TYR A 386 -81.76 4.68 8.74
CA TYR A 386 -83.22 4.74 8.85
C TYR A 386 -83.58 5.51 10.12
N ASN A 387 -83.96 6.78 9.95
CA ASN A 387 -84.55 7.56 11.03
C ASN A 387 -86.01 7.13 11.18
N MET A 388 -86.32 6.35 12.22
CA MET A 388 -87.70 6.10 12.62
C MET A 388 -88.17 7.31 13.42
N LEU A 389 -89.32 7.89 13.07
CA LEU A 389 -89.85 9.02 13.81
C LEU A 389 -90.28 8.57 15.23
N PRO A 390 -90.16 9.44 16.25
CA PRO A 390 -90.50 9.09 17.64
C PRO A 390 -91.96 8.65 17.86
N ASP A 391 -92.86 9.03 16.96
CA ASP A 391 -94.29 8.73 16.89
C ASP A 391 -94.61 7.53 15.96
N ALA A 392 -93.60 6.81 15.49
CA ALA A 392 -93.81 5.61 14.69
C ALA A 392 -94.60 4.56 15.52
N MET A 393 -95.73 4.13 14.99
CA MET A 393 -96.65 3.17 15.63
C MET A 393 -95.94 1.91 16.15
N SER A 394 -94.96 1.39 15.41
CA SER A 394 -94.17 0.22 15.81
C SER A 394 -93.31 0.48 17.05
N PHE A 395 -92.81 1.70 17.21
CA PHE A 395 -92.03 2.12 18.38
C PHE A 395 -92.93 2.37 19.59
N GLU A 396 -94.12 2.95 19.39
CA GLU A 396 -95.13 3.09 20.45
C GLU A 396 -95.64 1.73 20.92
N LEU A 397 -95.90 0.78 20.02
CA LEU A 397 -96.28 -0.58 20.37
C LEU A 397 -95.19 -1.28 21.18
N ALA A 398 -93.93 -1.16 20.77
CA ALA A 398 -92.79 -1.73 21.51
C ALA A 398 -92.63 -1.10 22.89
N LYS A 399 -92.79 0.24 23.00
CA LYS A 399 -92.80 0.95 24.29
C LYS A 399 -93.93 0.47 25.18
N ASN A 400 -95.16 0.44 24.68
CA ASN A 400 -96.32 -0.03 25.44
C ASN A 400 -96.15 -1.49 25.87
N MET A 401 -95.61 -2.35 25.01
CA MET A 401 -95.35 -3.75 25.34
C MET A 401 -94.30 -3.89 26.45
N MET A 402 -93.20 -3.12 26.39
CA MET A 402 -92.20 -3.07 27.46
C MET A 402 -92.76 -2.48 28.76
N GLN A 403 -93.65 -1.50 28.66
CA GLN A 403 -94.27 -0.83 29.79
C GLN A 403 -95.25 -1.77 30.52
N ILE A 404 -96.08 -2.52 29.76
CA ILE A 404 -96.96 -3.58 30.26
C ILE A 404 -96.17 -4.76 30.84
N GLN A 405 -95.04 -5.13 30.22
CA GLN A 405 -94.19 -6.22 30.73
C GLN A 405 -93.42 -5.82 32.00
N SER A 406 -93.24 -4.53 32.26
CA SER A 406 -92.50 -4.06 33.43
C SER A 406 -93.41 -3.96 34.66
N ASP A 407 -92.99 -4.55 35.78
CA ASP A 407 -93.66 -4.39 37.09
C ASP A 407 -93.58 -2.97 37.67
N ASN A 408 -92.95 -2.03 36.95
CA ASN A 408 -92.71 -0.67 37.44
C ASN A 408 -94.01 0.14 37.56
N GLN A 409 -94.94 0.02 36.62
CA GLN A 409 -96.25 0.68 36.73
C GLN A 409 -97.11 0.06 37.82
N TYR A 410 -97.14 -1.27 37.92
CA TYR A 410 -97.83 -1.97 39.01
C TYR A 410 -97.31 -1.55 40.40
N LYS A 411 -95.98 -1.40 40.56
CA LYS A 411 -95.38 -0.91 41.81
C LYS A 411 -95.66 0.57 42.07
N ALA A 412 -95.76 1.40 41.04
CA ALA A 412 -96.13 2.81 41.17
C ALA A 412 -97.60 2.95 41.59
N ASP A 413 -98.53 2.25 40.92
CA ASP A 413 -99.95 2.25 41.25
C ASP A 413 -100.21 1.66 42.65
N TYR A 414 -99.49 0.60 43.04
CA TYR A 414 -99.52 0.06 44.39
C TYR A 414 -99.02 1.08 45.43
N ALA A 415 -97.94 1.81 45.13
CA ALA A 415 -97.40 2.83 46.03
C ALA A 415 -98.34 4.03 46.18
N ASP A 416 -99.02 4.45 45.12
CA ASP A 416 -99.99 5.55 45.15
C ASP A 416 -101.28 5.14 45.89
N PHE A 417 -101.78 3.92 45.67
CA PHE A 417 -102.95 3.40 46.38
C PHE A 417 -102.69 3.17 47.87
N MET A 418 -101.55 2.55 48.22
CA MET A 418 -101.24 2.19 49.60
C MET A 418 -100.74 3.38 50.45
N LYS A 419 -100.25 4.46 49.85
CA LYS A 419 -99.90 5.71 50.58
C LYS A 419 -101.10 6.59 50.92
N GLY A 420 -102.28 6.35 50.32
CA GLY A 420 -103.50 7.12 50.57
C GLY A 420 -104.44 6.53 51.64
N ILE A 421 -104.22 5.30 52.09
CA ILE A 421 -105.04 4.63 53.10
C ILE A 421 -104.41 4.85 54.48
N GLY A 422 -104.64 6.04 55.03
CA GLY A 422 -104.43 6.31 56.45
C GLY A 422 -105.52 5.62 57.27
N TRP A 423 -105.12 5.03 58.40
CA TRP A 423 -106.00 4.40 59.38
C TRP A 423 -107.10 5.36 59.85
N LEU A 424 -108.36 4.93 59.74
CA LEU A 424 -109.51 5.49 60.47
C LEU A 424 -109.82 4.58 61.66
#